data_AF-A0A3C0WBF1-F1
#
_entry.id   AF-A0A3C0WBF1-F1
#
_cell.length_a   1.000
_cell.length_b   1.000
_cell.length_c   1.000
_cell.angle_alpha   90.00
_cell.angle_beta   90.00
_cell.angle_gamma   90.00
#
_symmetry.space_group_name_H-M   'P 1'
#
loop_
_entity.id
_entity.type
_entity.pdbx_description
1 polymer ?
#
loop_
_entity_poly.entity_id
_entity_poly.type
_entity_poly.pdbx_seq_one_letter_code
_entity_poly.pdbx_strand_id
1 'polypeptide(L)' 'MTETACALSRRLFPGKPLYLEVRTWNTRAVRCYQKAGFRIDGEPIRQTTSLGEGLFYRMVAQ' A
#
# COMPACT_ATOMS: atom_id res chain seq x y z
N MET A 1 10.42 0.25 10.39
CA MET A 1 10.52 0.98 9.09
C MET A 1 9.19 1.60 8.69
N THR A 2 8.11 0.82 8.51
CA THR A 2 6.80 1.36 8.08
C THR A 2 6.21 2.37 9.08
N GLU A 3 6.37 2.12 10.38
CA GLU A 3 5.88 3.00 11.44
C GLU A 3 6.49 4.41 11.41
N THR A 4 7.82 4.51 11.23
CA THR A 4 8.53 5.79 11.12
C THR A 4 8.03 6.60 9.91
N ALA A 5 7.84 5.95 8.77
CA ALA A 5 7.32 6.59 7.56
C ALA A 5 5.87 7.05 7.75
N CYS A 6 5.02 6.25 8.38
CA CYS A 6 3.64 6.62 8.69
C CYS A 6 3.57 7.81 9.66
N ALA A 7 4.39 7.82 10.71
CA ALA A 7 4.48 8.91 11.67
C ALA A 7 4.94 10.22 11.00
N LEU A 8 5.98 10.15 10.16
CA LEU A 8 6.45 11.31 9.40
C LEU A 8 5.38 11.83 8.43
N SER A 9 4.71 10.95 7.69
CA SER A 9 3.66 11.35 6.74
C SER A 9 2.51 12.04 7.46
N ARG A 10 2.05 11.50 8.60
CA ARG A 10 0.99 12.14 9.41
C ARG A 10 1.42 13.51 9.94
N ARG A 11 2.68 13.66 10.36
CA ARG A 11 3.21 14.92 10.87
C ARG A 11 3.36 15.99 9.80
N LEU A 12 3.88 15.61 8.62
CA LEU A 12 4.19 16.56 7.55
C LEU A 12 2.98 16.85 6.65
N PHE A 13 2.05 15.90 6.53
CA PHE A 13 0.91 15.97 5.61
C PHE A 13 -0.38 15.41 6.25
N PRO A 14 -0.92 16.03 7.30
CA PRO A 14 -2.01 15.48 8.12
C PRO A 14 -3.33 15.22 7.36
N GLY A 15 -3.52 15.82 6.18
CA GLY A 15 -4.70 15.59 5.32
C GLY A 15 -4.47 14.64 4.15
N LYS A 16 -3.26 14.06 4.00
CA LYS A 16 -2.93 13.17 2.88
C LYS A 16 -2.80 11.73 3.38
N PRO A 17 -3.75 10.84 3.04
CA PRO A 17 -3.66 9.44 3.42
C PRO A 17 -2.45 8.79 2.74
N LEU A 18 -1.66 8.06 3.52
CA LEU A 18 -0.55 7.28 3.00
C LEU A 18 -1.08 5.99 2.39
N TYR A 19 -0.73 5.72 1.14
CA TYR A 19 -1.07 4.46 0.49
C TYR A 19 0.12 3.87 -0.26
N LEU A 20 0.01 2.60 -0.60
CA LEU A 20 0.94 1.87 -1.46
C LEU A 20 0.16 0.98 -2.42
N GLU A 21 0.84 0.55 -3.48
CA GLU A 21 0.31 -0.41 -4.45
C GLU A 21 1.18 -1.66 -4.43
N VAL A 22 0.57 -2.83 -4.22
CA VAL A 22 1.28 -4.11 -4.08
C VAL A 22 0.68 -5.14 -5.03
N ARG A 23 1.53 -5.90 -5.73
CA ARG A 23 1.07 -6.97 -6.63
C ARG A 23 0.22 -7.98 -5.87
N THR A 24 -0.97 -8.31 -6.39
CA THR A 24 -1.95 -9.17 -5.70
C THR A 24 -1.41 -10.57 -5.39
N TRP A 25 -0.52 -11.09 -6.24
CA TRP A 25 0.10 -12.40 -6.05
C TRP A 25 1.16 -12.42 -4.93
N ASN A 26 1.68 -11.26 -4.51
CA ASN A 26 2.69 -11.18 -3.45
C ASN A 26 2.02 -11.19 -2.07
N THR A 27 1.40 -12.33 -1.74
CA THR A 27 0.65 -12.55 -0.50
C THR A 27 1.48 -12.29 0.76
N ARG A 28 2.80 -12.56 0.70
CA ARG A 28 3.74 -12.23 1.78
C ARG A 28 3.79 -10.72 2.05
N ALA A 29 3.97 -9.90 1.01
CA ALA A 29 4.00 -8.45 1.16
C ALA A 29 2.65 -7.90 1.64
N VAL A 30 1.54 -8.39 1.06
CA VAL A 30 0.18 -8.01 1.47
C VAL A 30 -0.02 -8.24 2.98
N ARG A 31 0.32 -9.44 3.49
CA ARG A 31 0.21 -9.75 4.93
C ARG A 31 1.12 -8.87 5.80
N CYS A 32 2.32 -8.55 5.34
CA CYS A 32 3.21 -7.64 6.05
C CYS A 32 2.60 -6.23 6.19
N TYR A 33 1.98 -5.71 5.13
CA TYR A 33 1.33 -4.40 5.17
C TYR A 33 0.06 -4.41 6.00
N GLN A 34 -0.75 -5.48 5.94
CA GLN A 34 -1.89 -5.67 6.83
C GLN A 34 -1.47 -5.63 8.31
N LYS A 35 -0.40 -6.35 8.67
CA LYS A 35 0.16 -6.32 10.02
C LYS A 35 0.68 -4.93 10.43
N ALA A 36 1.13 -4.13 9.46
CA ALA A 36 1.56 -2.75 9.67
C ALA A 36 0.41 -1.73 9.72
N GLY A 37 -0.85 -2.18 9.68
CA GLY A 37 -2.03 -1.32 9.78
C GLY A 37 -2.60 -0.82 8.44
N PHE A 38 -2.12 -1.35 7.31
CA PHE A 38 -2.69 -1.02 6.00
C PHE A 38 -3.89 -1.92 5.68
N ARG A 39 -4.90 -1.37 5.01
CA ARG A 39 -6.06 -2.13 4.51
C ARG A 39 -6.18 -1.99 3.00
N ILE A 40 -6.65 -3.06 2.34
CA ILE A 40 -6.97 -3.02 0.91
C ILE A 40 -8.13 -2.05 0.72
N ASP A 41 -7.98 -1.13 -0.23
CA ASP A 41 -8.95 -0.11 -0.59
C ASP A 41 -9.46 -0.35 -2.01
N GLY A 42 -10.71 -0.83 -2.11
CA GLY A 42 -11.36 -1.15 -3.37
C GLY A 42 -10.87 -2.43 -4.05
N GLU A 43 -11.25 -2.56 -5.32
CA GLU A 43 -10.93 -3.70 -6.17
C GLU A 43 -9.48 -3.65 -6.70
N PRO A 44 -8.89 -4.81 -7.07
CA PRO A 44 -7.60 -4.84 -7.75
C PRO A 44 -7.57 -3.96 -9.00
N ILE A 45 -6.50 -3.19 -9.14
CA ILE A 45 -6.26 -2.33 -10.31
C ILE A 45 -5.30 -3.01 -11.27
N ARG A 46 -5.61 -2.96 -12.56
CA ARG A 46 -4.72 -3.43 -13.63
C ARG A 46 -3.76 -2.31 -14.00
N GLN A 47 -2.47 -2.59 -13.98
CA GLN A 47 -1.42 -1.63 -14.29
C GLN A 47 -0.29 -2.28 -15.08
N THR A 48 0.31 -1.50 -15.98
CA THR A 48 1.54 -1.89 -16.71
C THR A 48 2.73 -1.23 -16.06
N THR A 49 3.67 -2.03 -15.56
CA THR A 49 4.97 -1.54 -15.08
C THR A 49 6.06 -1.91 -16.09
N SER A 50 7.32 -1.53 -15.84
CA SER A 50 8.47 -1.99 -16.64
C SER A 50 8.64 -3.52 -16.66
N LEU A 51 7.97 -4.24 -15.75
CA LEU A 51 7.92 -5.70 -15.68
C LEU A 51 6.70 -6.30 -16.42
N GLY A 52 5.96 -5.48 -17.16
CA GLY A 52 4.72 -5.85 -17.84
C GLY A 52 3.46 -5.63 -16.99
N GLU A 53 2.34 -6.12 -17.52
CA GLU A 53 1.02 -5.97 -16.91
C GLU A 53 0.91 -6.75 -15.59
N GLY A 54 0.12 -6.23 -14.65
CA GLY A 54 -0.19 -6.91 -13.41
C GLY A 54 -1.42 -6.36 -12.72
N LEU A 55 -1.92 -7.13 -11.75
CA LEU A 55 -2.94 -6.71 -10.81
C LEU A 55 -2.28 -6.25 -9.51
N PHE A 56 -2.77 -5.14 -8.98
CA PHE A 56 -2.27 -4.52 -7.75
C PHE A 56 -3.42 -4.24 -6.80
N TYR A 57 -3.19 -4.42 -5.51
CA TYR A 57 -4.04 -3.84 -4.48
C TYR A 57 -3.53 -2.44 -4.17
N ARG A 58 -4.43 -1.45 -4.13
CA ARG A 58 -4.19 -0.22 -3.37
C ARG A 58 -4.42 -0.53 -1.90
N MET A 59 -3.45 -0.20 -1.05
CA MET A 59 -3.56 -0.37 0.38
C MET A 59 -3.30 0.94 1.10
N VAL A 60 -4.20 1.35 1.99
CA VAL A 60 -4.16 2.63 2.71
C VAL A 60 -3.83 2.39 4.18
N ALA A 61 -2.93 3.20 4.74
CA ALA A 61 -2.57 3.19 6.16
C ALA A 61 -3.72 3.75 7.00
N GLN A 62 -4.06 3.06 8.09
CA GLN A 62 -4.97 3.57 9.11
C GLN A 62 -4.28 4.39 10.20
#